data_AF-A0A1A8E3K8-F1
#
_entry.id   AF-A0A1A8E3K8-F1
#
_cell.length_a   1.000
_cell.length_b   1.000
_cell.length_c   1.000
_cell.angle_alpha   90.00
_cell.angle_beta   90.00
_cell.angle_gamma   90.00
#
_symmetry.space_group_name_H-M   'P 1'
#
loop_
_entity.id
_entity.type
_entity.pdbx_description
1 polymer ?
#
loop_
_entity_poly.entity_id
_entity_poly.type
_entity_poly.pdbx_seq_one_letter_code
_entity_poly.pdbx_strand_id
1 'polypeptide(L)'
;MIPSALEERIQLAKREGAVPFMVNATAGTTVFGAFDPIEEIASVCEKHNLWLHVDACWGGAALMSKKHKHLLKGIHRVHSVSWNPHK
;
A
#
# COMPACT_ATOMS: atom_id res chain seq x y z
N MET A 1 5.58 1.21 -6.21
CA MET A 1 5.66 -0.26 -6.20
C MET A 1 5.00 -0.78 -7.47
N ILE A 2 5.57 -1.80 -8.12
CA ILE A 2 4.97 -2.43 -9.31
C ILE A 2 4.17 -3.66 -8.83
N PRO A 3 2.83 -3.73 -9.03
CA PRO A 3 2.01 -4.82 -8.51
C PRO A 3 2.36 -6.21 -9.05
N SER A 4 2.79 -6.33 -10.32
CA SER A 4 3.22 -7.62 -10.87
C SER A 4 4.47 -8.15 -10.16
N ALA A 5 5.44 -7.28 -9.85
CA ALA A 5 6.62 -7.67 -9.08
C ALA A 5 6.26 -8.08 -7.64
N LEU A 6 5.24 -7.47 -7.02
CA LEU A 6 4.72 -7.89 -5.72
C LEU A 6 4.17 -9.33 -5.78
N GLU A 7 3.31 -9.62 -6.75
CA GLU A 7 2.76 -10.97 -6.98
C GLU A 7 3.89 -12.00 -7.17
N GLU A 8 4.88 -11.71 -8.03
CA GLU A 8 6.04 -12.58 -8.26
C GLU A 8 6.78 -12.90 -6.97
N ARG A 9 6.99 -11.90 -6.10
CA ARG A 9 7.68 -12.06 -4.82
C ARG A 9 6.88 -12.86 -3.81
N ILE A 10 5.57 -12.67 -3.74
CA ILE A 10 4.68 -13.47 -2.89
C ILE A 10 4.73 -14.94 -3.32
N GLN A 11 4.65 -15.21 -4.62
CA GLN A 11 4.71 -16.57 -5.17
C GLN A 11 6.06 -17.23 -4.91
N LEU A 12 7.16 -16.47 -5.06
CA LEU A 12 8.51 -16.96 -4.75
C LEU A 12 8.63 -17.37 -3.28
N ALA A 13 8.21 -16.50 -2.35
CA ALA A 13 8.26 -16.79 -0.93
C ALA A 13 7.44 -18.05 -0.57
N LYS A 14 6.24 -18.23 -1.17
CA LYS A 14 5.45 -19.46 -1.00
C LYS A 14 6.18 -20.71 -1.52
N ARG A 15 6.85 -20.62 -2.68
CA ARG A 15 7.65 -21.73 -3.24
C ARG A 15 8.84 -22.11 -2.38
N GLU A 16 9.43 -21.14 -1.69
CA GLU A 16 10.54 -21.35 -0.75
C GLU A 16 10.07 -21.88 0.62
N GLY A 17 8.77 -22.12 0.81
CA GLY A 17 8.20 -22.61 2.06
C GLY A 17 8.01 -21.54 3.14
N ALA A 18 8.22 -20.27 2.81
CA ALA A 18 7.91 -19.16 3.70
C ALA A 18 6.41 -18.85 3.72
N VAL A 19 5.97 -18.10 4.74
CA VAL A 19 4.58 -17.68 4.92
C VAL A 19 4.50 -16.15 4.86
N PRO A 20 4.27 -15.57 3.66
CA PRO A 20 3.96 -14.14 3.55
C PRO A 20 2.69 -13.82 4.35
N PHE A 21 2.70 -12.73 5.11
CA PHE A 21 1.58 -12.36 5.96
C PHE A 21 1.14 -10.89 5.85
N MET A 22 2.02 -10.01 5.36
CA MET A 22 1.75 -8.57 5.28
C MET A 22 2.44 -7.90 4.09
N VAL A 23 1.79 -6.86 3.55
CA VAL A 23 2.33 -5.90 2.58
C VAL A 23 2.20 -4.49 3.15
N ASN A 24 3.27 -3.70 3.03
CA ASN A 24 3.25 -2.26 3.33
C ASN A 24 3.31 -1.46 2.02
N ALA A 25 2.21 -0.78 1.70
CA ALA A 25 2.19 0.21 0.62
C ALA A 25 2.47 1.60 1.20
N THR A 26 3.22 2.43 0.48
CA THR A 26 3.55 3.79 0.93
C THR A 26 2.77 4.83 0.12
N ALA A 27 1.97 5.64 0.80
CA ALA A 27 1.29 6.79 0.23
C ALA A 27 2.09 8.06 0.49
N GLY A 28 3.04 8.35 -0.41
CA GLY A 28 3.97 9.47 -0.29
C GLY A 28 5.31 9.05 0.32
N THR A 29 6.19 8.48 -0.49
CA THR A 29 7.56 8.13 -0.05
C THR A 29 8.37 9.36 0.34
N THR A 30 9.30 9.22 1.28
CA THR A 30 10.01 10.36 1.89
C THR A 30 10.77 11.23 0.88
N VAL A 31 11.45 10.64 -0.10
CA VAL A 31 12.34 11.38 -1.01
C VAL A 31 11.60 11.92 -2.22
N PHE A 32 10.86 11.06 -2.92
CA PHE A 32 10.19 11.42 -4.18
C PHE A 32 8.72 11.79 -4.00
N GLY A 33 8.13 11.59 -2.81
CA GLY A 33 6.70 11.79 -2.62
C GLY A 33 5.84 10.84 -3.46
N ALA A 34 6.39 9.67 -3.85
CA ALA A 34 5.70 8.74 -4.72
C ALA A 34 4.55 8.04 -3.98
N PHE A 35 3.45 7.76 -4.68
CA PHE A 35 2.30 7.04 -4.15
C PHE A 35 2.24 5.66 -4.79
N ASP A 36 2.27 4.62 -3.96
CA ASP A 36 2.03 3.26 -4.43
C ASP A 36 0.57 3.09 -4.91
N PRO A 37 0.31 2.25 -5.92
CA PRO A 37 -1.03 2.02 -6.43
C PRO A 37 -1.85 1.12 -5.49
N ILE A 38 -2.41 1.71 -4.43
CA ILE A 38 -3.07 0.98 -3.32
C ILE A 38 -4.20 0.07 -3.82
N GLU A 39 -5.04 0.54 -4.75
CA GLU A 39 -6.14 -0.23 -5.32
C GLU A 39 -5.67 -1.56 -5.96
N GLU A 40 -4.55 -1.53 -6.69
CA GLU A 40 -3.99 -2.70 -7.36
C GLU A 40 -3.31 -3.63 -6.35
N ILE A 41 -2.59 -3.07 -5.39
CA ILE A 41 -1.94 -3.81 -4.30
C ILE A 41 -2.99 -4.52 -3.43
N ALA A 42 -4.12 -3.86 -3.14
CA ALA A 42 -5.22 -4.45 -2.38
C ALA A 42 -5.76 -5.70 -3.07
N SER A 43 -5.95 -5.67 -4.40
CA SER A 43 -6.39 -6.84 -5.16
C SER A 43 -5.39 -8.01 -5.08
N VAL A 44 -4.08 -7.73 -5.07
CA VAL A 44 -3.06 -8.77 -4.84
C VAL A 44 -3.13 -9.32 -3.42
N CYS A 45 -3.27 -8.44 -2.41
CA CYS A 45 -3.33 -8.86 -1.00
C CYS A 45 -4.57 -9.73 -0.71
N GLU A 46 -5.74 -9.34 -1.23
CA GLU A 46 -6.99 -10.10 -1.09
C GLU A 46 -6.88 -11.50 -1.70
N LYS A 47 -6.31 -11.63 -2.91
CA LYS A 47 -6.06 -12.93 -3.56
C LYS A 47 -5.18 -13.86 -2.71
N HIS A 48 -4.26 -13.29 -1.96
CA HIS A 48 -3.28 -14.03 -1.18
C HIS A 48 -3.59 -14.11 0.32
N ASN A 49 -4.71 -13.53 0.77
CA ASN A 49 -5.09 -13.38 2.18
C ASN A 49 -3.98 -12.73 3.03
N LEU A 50 -3.46 -11.59 2.56
CA LEU A 50 -2.40 -10.83 3.23
C LEU A 50 -2.95 -9.57 3.90
N TRP A 51 -2.40 -9.24 5.06
CA TRP A 51 -2.66 -7.95 5.70
C TRP A 51 -2.06 -6.81 4.86
N LEU A 52 -2.85 -5.79 4.56
CA LEU A 52 -2.39 -4.61 3.85
C LEU A 52 -2.36 -3.40 4.79
N HIS A 53 -1.15 -2.90 5.08
CA HIS A 53 -0.92 -1.63 5.75
C HIS A 53 -0.60 -0.55 4.72
N VAL A 54 -1.13 0.66 4.92
CA VAL A 54 -0.71 1.85 4.18
C VAL A 54 0.02 2.80 5.11
N ASP A 55 1.31 3.02 4.86
CA ASP A 55 2.05 4.13 5.43
C ASP A 55 1.68 5.42 4.68
N ALA A 56 0.78 6.20 5.25
CA ALA A 56 0.39 7.52 4.79
C ALA A 56 0.91 8.61 5.75
N CYS A 57 2.01 8.37 6.47
CA CYS A 57 2.56 9.33 7.43
C CYS A 57 2.81 10.69 6.77
N TRP A 58 3.28 10.71 5.53
CA TRP A 58 3.46 11.93 4.74
C TRP A 58 2.23 12.25 3.87
N GLY A 59 1.83 11.35 2.97
CA GLY A 59 0.80 11.65 1.98
C GLY A 59 -0.64 11.64 2.50
N GLY A 60 -0.88 11.26 3.76
CA GLY A 60 -2.23 11.16 4.34
C GLY A 60 -3.01 12.47 4.30
N ALA A 61 -2.33 13.61 4.41
CA ALA A 61 -2.96 14.94 4.33
C ALA A 61 -3.65 15.18 2.96
N ALA A 62 -3.26 14.49 1.89
CA ALA A 62 -3.90 14.62 0.58
C ALA A 62 -5.37 14.17 0.60
N LEU A 63 -5.80 13.34 1.56
CA LEU A 63 -7.21 12.97 1.75
C LEU A 63 -8.10 14.18 2.08
N MET A 64 -7.55 15.21 2.72
CA MET A 64 -8.27 16.44 3.06
C MET A 64 -8.50 17.34 1.84
N SER A 65 -7.76 17.11 0.75
CA SER A 65 -7.87 17.88 -0.47
C SER A 65 -8.83 17.25 -1.47
N LYS A 66 -9.88 17.98 -1.85
CA LYS A 66 -10.79 17.55 -2.94
C LYS A 66 -10.06 17.28 -4.26
N LYS A 67 -8.96 18.01 -4.51
CA LYS A 67 -8.16 17.89 -5.73
C LYS A 67 -7.20 16.68 -5.68
N HIS A 68 -6.59 16.40 -4.53
CA HIS A 68 -5.49 15.43 -4.42
C HIS A 68 -5.86 14.08 -3.78
N LYS A 69 -7.05 13.94 -3.16
CA LYS A 69 -7.47 12.68 -2.50
C LYS A 69 -7.41 11.44 -3.40
N HIS A 70 -7.45 11.61 -4.72
CA HIS A 70 -7.34 10.53 -5.70
C HIS A 70 -5.99 9.79 -5.64
N LEU A 71 -4.93 10.41 -5.09
CA LEU A 71 -3.62 9.79 -4.91
C LEU A 71 -3.65 8.60 -3.94
N LEU A 72 -4.67 8.52 -3.06
CA LEU A 72 -4.87 7.42 -2.12
C LEU A 72 -6.08 6.55 -2.52
N LYS A 73 -6.43 6.50 -3.81
CA LYS A 73 -7.50 5.62 -4.30
C LYS A 73 -7.22 4.18 -3.88
N GLY A 74 -8.22 3.53 -3.28
CA GLY A 74 -8.12 2.17 -2.73
C GLY A 74 -7.81 2.11 -1.23
N ILE A 75 -7.50 3.23 -0.57
CA ILE A 75 -7.16 3.22 0.87
C ILE A 75 -8.27 2.67 1.79
N HIS A 76 -9.53 2.71 1.36
CA HIS A 76 -10.66 2.14 2.12
C HIS A 76 -10.70 0.61 2.14
N ARG A 77 -9.90 -0.07 1.30
CA ARG A 77 -9.78 -1.53 1.23
C ARG A 77 -8.71 -2.10 2.15
N VAL A 78 -7.95 -1.25 2.84
CA VAL A 78 -6.75 -1.66 3.60
C VAL A 78 -7.10 -1.91 5.06
N HIS A 79 -6.27 -2.70 5.73
CA HIS A 79 -6.55 -3.17 7.08
C HIS A 79 -6.08 -2.18 8.15
N SER A 80 -5.10 -1.34 7.84
CA SER A 80 -4.55 -0.36 8.77
C SER A 80 -3.87 0.78 8.01
N VAL A 81 -3.84 1.97 8.64
CA VAL A 81 -3.23 3.17 8.07
C VAL A 81 -2.45 3.90 9.16
N SER A 82 -1.25 4.38 8.81
CA SER A 82 -0.51 5.35 9.62
C SER A 82 -0.63 6.73 8.98
N TRP A 83 -0.85 7.78 9.78
CA TRP A 83 -0.89 9.18 9.30
C TRP A 83 -0.30 10.09 10.38
N ASN A 84 0.59 11.01 9.99
CA ASN A 84 1.18 12.00 10.88
C ASN A 84 0.67 13.41 10.52
N PRO A 85 -0.33 13.95 11.24
CA PRO A 85 -0.82 15.31 11.01
C PRO A 85 0.19 16.43 11.32
N HIS A 86 1.33 16.11 11.95
CA HIS A 86 2.41 17.06 12.22
C HIS A 86 3.33 17.29 11.00
N LYS A 87 3.03 16.65 9.88
CA LYS A 87 3.70 16.86 8.59
C LYS A 87 2.80 17.62 7.62
#